data_AF-A0AAW7MGL8-F1
#
_entry.id   AF-A0AAW7MGL8-F1
#
_cell.length_a   1.000
_cell.length_b   1.000
_cell.length_c   1.000
_cell.angle_alpha   90.00
_cell.angle_beta   90.00
_cell.angle_gamma   90.00
#
_symmetry.space_group_name_H-M   'P 1'
#
loop_
_entity.id
_entity.type
_entity.pdbx_description
1 polymer ?
#
loop_
_entity_poly.entity_id
_entity_poly.type
_entity_poly.pdbx_seq_one_letter_code
_entity_poly.pdbx_strand_id
1 'polypeptide(L)'
;MLTTEQKKQILDGLQRGVTDTQIAQTIGVKHMAVFQFRKSLGMTSKQVVDLRYDTWIRLIESGTTVERVAELYKVRASTVLTTLYRKRNFSYTEAKVRARLSLEEAFRAALGLTEKEMKRQQRALWRKLARGGMAVKSIAMLYNVSVATVRRSLRSKDM
;
A
#
# COMPACT_ATOMS: atom_id res chain seq x y z
N MET A 1 37.65 -2.60 -4.96
CA MET A 1 36.82 -3.66 -4.34
C MET A 1 35.57 -3.00 -3.76
N LEU A 2 34.38 -3.61 -3.86
CA LEU A 2 33.15 -3.02 -3.28
C LEU A 2 33.14 -3.25 -1.76
N THR A 3 32.82 -2.20 -0.99
CA THR A 3 32.60 -2.32 0.46
C THR A 3 31.32 -3.08 0.77
N THR A 4 31.17 -3.57 2.00
CA THR A 4 29.93 -4.24 2.46
C THR A 4 28.72 -3.32 2.28
N GLU A 5 28.85 -2.04 2.61
CA GLU A 5 27.77 -1.06 2.45
C GLU A 5 27.42 -0.83 0.98
N GLN A 6 28.43 -0.70 0.10
CA GLN A 6 28.18 -0.57 -1.34
C GLN A 6 27.46 -1.80 -1.90
N LYS A 7 27.84 -3.01 -1.47
CA LYS A 7 27.14 -4.25 -1.87
C LYS A 7 25.67 -4.25 -1.42
N LYS A 8 25.40 -3.77 -0.20
CA LYS A 8 24.03 -3.62 0.33
C LYS A 8 23.21 -2.62 -0.49
N GLN A 9 23.78 -1.46 -0.80
CA GLN A 9 23.15 -0.43 -1.63
C GLN A 9 22.89 -0.93 -3.06
N ILE A 10 23.83 -1.66 -3.65
CA ILE A 10 23.62 -2.28 -4.97
C ILE A 10 22.48 -3.29 -4.90
N LEU A 11 22.46 -4.17 -3.89
CA LEU A 11 21.41 -5.17 -3.74
C LEU A 11 20.01 -4.53 -3.62
N ASP A 12 19.85 -3.51 -2.76
CA ASP A 12 18.57 -2.78 -2.62
C ASP A 12 18.17 -2.11 -3.94
N GLY A 13 19.10 -1.47 -4.65
CA GLY A 13 18.85 -0.88 -5.97
C GLY A 13 18.39 -1.92 -7.00
N LEU A 14 19.05 -3.07 -7.05
CA LEU A 14 18.70 -4.17 -7.97
C LEU A 14 17.32 -4.76 -7.65
N GLN A 15 16.99 -4.93 -6.37
CA GLN A 15 15.68 -5.42 -5.91
C GLN A 15 14.54 -4.44 -6.25
N ARG A 16 14.85 -3.15 -6.37
CA ARG A 16 13.94 -2.10 -6.86
C ARG A 16 13.97 -1.96 -8.38
N GLY A 17 14.77 -2.75 -9.09
CA GLY A 17 14.86 -2.72 -10.55
C GLY A 17 15.64 -1.52 -11.13
N VAL A 18 16.49 -0.87 -10.34
CA VAL A 18 17.35 0.23 -10.80
C VAL A 18 18.48 -0.35 -11.68
N THR A 19 18.86 0.35 -12.76
CA THR A 19 19.92 -0.17 -13.65
C THR A 19 21.30 -0.14 -12.99
N ASP A 20 22.18 -1.05 -13.41
CA ASP A 20 23.59 -1.08 -12.98
C ASP A 20 24.24 0.31 -13.11
N THR A 21 23.98 1.03 -14.20
CA THR A 21 24.52 2.37 -14.47
C THR A 21 24.00 3.42 -13.50
N GLN A 22 22.69 3.42 -13.22
CA GLN A 22 22.09 4.35 -12.27
C GLN A 22 22.57 4.09 -10.85
N ILE A 23 22.63 2.83 -10.42
CA ILE A 23 23.19 2.44 -9.12
C ILE A 23 24.63 2.94 -9.01
N ALA A 24 25.45 2.65 -10.01
CA ALA A 24 26.85 3.05 -10.04
C ALA A 24 27.04 4.57 -9.91
N GLN A 25 26.23 5.36 -10.63
CA GLN A 25 26.24 6.82 -10.52
C GLN A 25 25.86 7.30 -9.13
N THR A 26 24.83 6.71 -8.52
CA THR A 26 24.33 7.12 -7.19
C THR A 26 25.33 6.86 -6.08
N ILE A 27 26.04 5.72 -6.12
CA ILE A 27 26.98 5.33 -5.06
C ILE A 27 28.45 5.66 -5.37
N GLY A 28 28.72 6.29 -6.52
CA GLY A 28 30.06 6.74 -6.90
C GLY A 28 31.05 5.60 -7.21
N VAL A 29 30.60 4.53 -7.86
CA VAL A 29 31.47 3.39 -8.26
C VAL A 29 31.46 3.18 -9.77
N LYS A 30 32.43 2.39 -10.26
CA LYS A 30 32.45 1.99 -11.68
C LYS A 30 31.28 1.06 -11.98
N HIS A 31 30.58 1.32 -13.09
CA HIS A 31 29.49 0.46 -13.60
C HIS A 31 29.87 -1.03 -13.68
N MET A 32 31.11 -1.35 -14.06
CA MET A 32 31.60 -2.74 -14.12
C MET A 32 31.61 -3.45 -12.76
N ALA A 33 31.82 -2.73 -11.66
CA ALA A 33 31.77 -3.33 -10.33
C ALA A 33 30.33 -3.75 -9.97
N VAL A 34 29.34 -2.92 -10.32
CA VAL A 34 27.91 -3.24 -10.12
C VAL A 34 27.49 -4.42 -10.99
N PHE A 35 27.88 -4.42 -12.27
CA PHE A 35 27.62 -5.52 -13.20
C PHE A 35 28.18 -6.86 -12.69
N GLN A 36 29.45 -6.89 -12.27
CA GLN A 36 30.09 -8.09 -11.75
C GLN A 36 29.40 -8.58 -10.47
N PHE A 37 29.04 -7.66 -9.58
CA PHE A 37 28.32 -8.03 -8.36
C PHE A 37 26.92 -8.59 -8.67
N ARG A 38 26.15 -7.96 -9.55
CA ARG A 38 24.86 -8.49 -10.02
C ARG A 38 25.00 -9.89 -10.62
N LYS A 39 26.02 -10.12 -11.43
CA LYS A 39 26.34 -11.45 -12.00
C LYS A 39 26.68 -12.47 -10.91
N SER A 40 27.43 -12.09 -9.88
CA SER A 40 27.73 -12.97 -8.75
C SER A 40 26.50 -13.37 -7.94
N LEU A 41 25.44 -12.55 -7.97
CA LEU A 41 24.13 -12.87 -7.38
C LEU A 41 23.25 -13.75 -8.28
N GLY A 42 23.72 -14.13 -9.47
CA GLY A 42 22.92 -14.88 -10.45
C GLY A 42 21.79 -14.07 -11.09
N MET A 43 21.78 -12.75 -10.92
CA MET A 43 20.70 -11.89 -11.44
C MET A 43 20.96 -11.46 -12.88
N THR A 44 20.01 -11.71 -13.76
CA THR A 44 20.03 -11.25 -15.16
C THR A 44 19.51 -9.82 -15.28
N SER A 45 19.91 -9.11 -16.34
CA SER A 45 19.39 -7.77 -16.62
C SER A 45 17.87 -7.80 -16.87
N LYS A 46 17.36 -8.90 -17.45
CA LYS A 46 15.92 -9.11 -17.65
C LYS A 46 15.18 -9.17 -16.32
N GLN A 47 15.68 -9.92 -15.34
CA GLN A 47 15.09 -9.98 -14.00
C GLN A 47 15.06 -8.61 -13.33
N VAL A 48 16.12 -7.80 -13.44
CA VAL A 48 16.12 -6.43 -12.91
C VAL A 48 15.06 -5.56 -13.58
N VAL A 49 14.87 -5.70 -14.89
CA VAL A 49 13.81 -5.00 -15.62
C VAL A 49 12.42 -5.47 -15.21
N ASP A 50 12.21 -6.77 -14.99
CA ASP A 50 10.94 -7.29 -14.50
C ASP A 50 10.63 -6.77 -13.08
N LEU A 51 11.63 -6.79 -12.19
CA LEU A 51 11.52 -6.21 -10.84
C LEU A 51 11.20 -4.71 -10.88
N ARG A 52 11.68 -3.98 -11.89
CA ARG A 52 11.34 -2.57 -12.08
C ARG A 52 9.85 -2.39 -12.30
N TYR A 53 9.25 -3.18 -13.20
CA TYR A 53 7.83 -3.08 -13.50
C TYR A 53 6.99 -3.41 -12.28
N ASP A 54 7.35 -4.47 -11.56
CA ASP A 54 6.65 -4.88 -10.34
C ASP A 54 6.80 -3.82 -9.24
N THR A 55 7.95 -3.16 -9.16
CA THR A 55 8.18 -2.05 -8.21
C THR A 55 7.39 -0.79 -8.60
N TRP A 56 7.32 -0.45 -9.89
CA TRP A 56 6.49 0.66 -10.35
C TRP A 56 5.02 0.45 -10.00
N ILE A 57 4.49 -0.76 -10.21
CA ILE A 57 3.12 -1.12 -9.83
C ILE A 57 2.92 -0.93 -8.33
N ARG A 58 3.79 -1.53 -7.50
CA ARG A 58 3.69 -1.41 -6.04
C ARG A 58 3.72 0.04 -5.55
N LEU A 59 4.57 0.88 -6.13
CA LEU A 59 4.64 2.30 -5.78
C LEU A 59 3.35 3.03 -6.15
N ILE A 60 2.78 2.75 -7.32
CA ILE A 60 1.53 3.39 -7.75
C ILE A 60 0.37 2.92 -6.87
N GLU A 61 0.30 1.63 -6.55
CA GLU A 61 -0.72 1.05 -5.69
C GLU A 61 -0.61 1.51 -4.23
N SER A 62 0.58 1.90 -3.78
CA SER A 62 0.77 2.54 -2.48
C SER A 62 0.48 4.05 -2.50
N GLY A 63 0.02 4.60 -3.64
CA GLY A 63 -0.37 6.00 -3.78
C GLY A 63 0.72 6.93 -4.29
N THR A 64 1.89 6.41 -4.70
CA THR A 64 2.92 7.23 -5.37
C THR A 64 2.42 7.64 -6.75
N THR A 65 2.57 8.92 -7.11
CA THR A 65 2.16 9.40 -8.44
C THR A 65 3.08 8.86 -9.53
N VAL A 66 2.56 8.75 -10.75
CA VAL A 66 3.33 8.25 -11.90
C VAL A 66 4.48 9.18 -12.22
N GLU A 67 4.28 10.50 -12.06
CA GLU A 67 5.29 11.53 -12.24
C GLU A 67 6.45 11.31 -11.27
N ARG A 68 6.15 10.99 -10.01
CA ARG A 68 7.17 10.70 -9.00
C ARG A 68 7.91 9.40 -9.29
N VAL A 69 7.21 8.34 -9.70
CA VAL A 69 7.85 7.09 -10.15
C VAL A 69 8.77 7.36 -11.34
N ALA A 70 8.31 8.15 -12.31
CA ALA A 70 9.08 8.50 -13.48
C ALA A 70 10.37 9.26 -13.12
N GLU A 71 10.28 10.22 -12.20
CA GLU A 71 11.42 10.97 -11.66
C GLU A 71 12.43 10.04 -10.97
N LEU A 72 11.98 9.17 -10.07
CA LEU A 72 12.83 8.22 -9.34
C LEU A 72 13.66 7.33 -10.27
N TYR A 73 13.06 6.93 -11.40
CA TYR A 73 13.71 6.05 -12.38
C TYR A 73 14.32 6.81 -13.57
N LYS A 74 14.27 8.15 -13.57
CA LYS A 74 14.76 9.03 -14.64
C LYS A 74 14.17 8.67 -16.02
N VAL A 75 12.88 8.42 -16.07
CA VAL A 75 12.11 8.13 -17.30
C VAL A 75 10.97 9.13 -17.45
N ARG A 76 10.26 9.12 -18.59
CA ARG A 76 9.04 9.92 -18.77
C ARG A 76 7.85 9.21 -18.15
N ALA A 77 6.89 9.96 -17.61
CA ALA A 77 5.63 9.42 -17.07
C ALA A 77 4.89 8.56 -18.12
N SER A 78 4.87 9.01 -19.37
CA SER A 78 4.29 8.25 -20.48
C SER A 78 4.98 6.90 -20.71
N THR A 79 6.30 6.80 -20.49
CA THR A 79 7.04 5.55 -20.58
C THR A 79 6.60 4.57 -19.50
N VAL A 80 6.35 5.03 -18.27
CA VAL A 80 5.85 4.18 -17.18
C VAL A 80 4.50 3.59 -17.57
N LEU A 81 3.53 4.42 -17.93
CA LEU A 81 2.17 3.98 -18.27
C LEU A 81 2.13 3.02 -19.47
N THR A 82 2.78 3.42 -20.58
CA THR A 82 2.78 2.62 -21.82
C THR A 82 3.48 1.26 -21.61
N THR A 83 4.55 1.24 -20.82
CA THR A 83 5.29 0.01 -20.53
C THR A 83 4.49 -0.91 -19.62
N LEU A 84 3.91 -0.39 -18.55
CA LEU A 84 3.10 -1.20 -17.63
C LEU A 84 1.84 -1.76 -18.32
N TYR A 85 1.19 -0.97 -19.17
CA TYR A 85 0.09 -1.45 -20.00
C TYR A 85 0.53 -2.60 -20.90
N ARG A 86 1.61 -2.42 -21.69
CA ARG A 86 2.08 -3.43 -22.65
C ARG A 86 2.69 -4.68 -22.02
N LYS A 87 3.35 -4.57 -20.85
CA LYS A 87 4.13 -5.66 -20.24
C LYS A 87 3.45 -6.35 -19.07
N ARG A 88 2.46 -5.71 -18.46
CA ARG A 88 1.76 -6.21 -17.26
C ARG A 88 0.24 -6.09 -17.36
N ASN A 89 -0.32 -5.63 -18.48
CA ASN A 89 -1.74 -5.34 -18.64
C ASN A 89 -2.28 -4.44 -17.51
N PHE A 90 -1.46 -3.49 -17.08
CA PHE A 90 -1.76 -2.65 -15.92
C PHE A 90 -2.71 -1.52 -16.28
N SER A 91 -3.77 -1.36 -15.49
CA SER A 91 -4.74 -0.27 -15.57
C SER A 91 -4.47 0.78 -14.48
N TYR A 92 -4.07 1.99 -14.91
CA TYR A 92 -3.78 3.08 -13.96
C TYR A 92 -5.02 3.57 -13.21
N THR A 93 -6.18 3.58 -13.87
CA THR A 93 -7.45 3.99 -13.25
C THR A 93 -7.84 3.05 -12.11
N GLU A 94 -7.74 1.74 -12.33
CA GLU A 94 -8.00 0.72 -11.31
C GLU A 94 -6.98 0.80 -10.16
N ALA A 95 -5.70 0.96 -10.49
CA ALA A 95 -4.66 1.08 -9.48
C ALA A 95 -4.86 2.30 -8.57
N LYS A 96 -5.32 3.43 -9.12
CA LYS A 96 -5.65 4.63 -8.33
C LYS A 96 -6.85 4.38 -7.39
N VAL A 97 -7.85 3.62 -7.84
CA VAL A 97 -8.97 3.21 -6.97
C VAL A 97 -8.47 2.33 -5.83
N ARG A 98 -7.63 1.32 -6.12
CA ARG A 98 -7.00 0.47 -5.09
C ARG A 98 -6.18 1.28 -4.09
N ALA A 99 -5.34 2.20 -4.58
CA ALA A 99 -4.53 3.07 -3.73
C ALA A 99 -5.38 3.95 -2.80
N ARG A 100 -6.46 4.54 -3.32
CA ARG A 100 -7.39 5.33 -2.50
C ARG A 100 -8.04 4.48 -1.41
N LEU A 101 -8.55 3.29 -1.76
CA LEU A 101 -9.18 2.40 -0.78
C LEU A 101 -8.18 1.95 0.29
N SER A 102 -6.96 1.60 -0.10
CA SER A 102 -5.89 1.23 0.84
C SER A 102 -5.54 2.38 1.79
N LEU A 103 -5.46 3.61 1.27
CA LEU A 103 -5.22 4.80 2.09
C LEU A 103 -6.39 5.06 3.06
N GLU A 104 -7.64 4.92 2.60
CA GLU A 104 -8.82 5.05 3.45
C GLU A 104 -8.83 4.00 4.56
N GLU A 105 -8.48 2.75 4.26
CA GLU A 105 -8.35 1.68 5.25
C GLU A 105 -7.23 1.95 6.26
N ALA A 106 -6.06 2.37 5.79
CA ALA A 106 -4.94 2.73 6.65
C ALA A 106 -5.28 3.92 7.56
N PHE A 107 -5.99 4.91 7.02
CA PHE A 107 -6.47 6.06 7.79
C PHE A 107 -7.51 5.66 8.84
N ARG A 108 -8.46 4.79 8.49
CA ARG A 108 -9.43 4.22 9.45
C ARG A 108 -8.73 3.44 10.56
N ALA A 109 -7.72 2.65 10.23
CA ALA A 109 -6.92 1.92 11.20
C ALA A 109 -6.12 2.85 12.13
N ALA A 110 -5.46 3.87 11.57
CA ALA A 110 -4.66 4.83 12.32
C ALA A 110 -5.48 5.70 13.27
N LEU A 111 -6.74 6.01 12.92
CA LEU A 111 -7.67 6.76 13.76
C LEU A 111 -8.37 5.92 14.84
N GLY A 112 -8.09 4.62 14.98
CA GLY A 112 -8.84 3.76 15.92
C GLY A 112 -10.34 3.71 15.59
N LEU A 113 -10.67 3.83 14.30
CA LEU A 113 -12.03 3.68 13.76
C LEU A 113 -12.13 2.33 13.03
N THR A 114 -11.56 1.28 13.63
CA THR A 114 -11.81 -0.06 13.10
C THR A 114 -13.31 -0.35 13.19
N GLU A 115 -13.85 -1.16 12.28
CA GLU A 115 -15.27 -1.53 12.30
C GLU A 115 -15.70 -2.09 13.69
N LYS A 116 -14.75 -2.72 14.40
CA LYS A 116 -14.91 -3.19 15.78
C LYS A 116 -15.11 -2.04 16.76
N GLU A 117 -14.33 -0.96 16.66
CA GLU A 117 -14.44 0.23 17.52
C GLU A 117 -15.68 1.05 17.20
N MET A 118 -16.04 1.23 15.92
CA MET A 118 -17.31 1.86 15.55
C MET A 118 -18.49 1.08 16.12
N LYS A 119 -18.48 -0.26 15.98
CA LYS A 119 -19.49 -1.11 16.63
C LYS A 119 -19.44 -0.91 18.14
N ARG A 120 -18.28 -0.89 18.79
CA ARG A 120 -18.17 -0.69 20.25
C ARG A 120 -18.76 0.65 20.70
N GLN A 121 -18.43 1.75 20.02
CA GLN A 121 -18.97 3.09 20.28
C GLN A 121 -20.48 3.13 20.07
N GLN A 122 -20.97 2.54 18.97
CA GLN A 122 -22.40 2.43 18.68
C GLN A 122 -23.14 1.66 19.77
N ARG A 123 -22.61 0.52 20.24
CA ARG A 123 -23.20 -0.25 21.34
C ARG A 123 -23.19 0.54 22.65
N ALA A 124 -22.11 1.24 22.96
CA ALA A 124 -22.01 2.09 24.14
C ALA A 124 -23.07 3.21 24.12
N LEU A 125 -23.28 3.83 22.96
CA LEU A 125 -24.30 4.85 22.76
C LEU A 125 -25.72 4.28 22.92
N TRP A 126 -26.01 3.10 22.34
CA TRP A 126 -27.29 2.42 22.52
C TRP A 126 -27.57 2.08 23.98
N ARG A 127 -26.56 1.64 24.75
CA ARG A 127 -26.68 1.40 26.19
C ARG A 127 -27.01 2.70 26.94
N LYS A 128 -26.36 3.82 26.59
CA LYS A 128 -26.63 5.13 27.21
C LYS A 128 -28.07 5.58 26.95
N LEU A 129 -28.54 5.48 25.71
CA LEU A 129 -29.93 5.82 25.34
C LEU A 129 -30.96 4.94 26.06
N ALA A 130 -30.72 3.62 26.14
CA ALA A 130 -31.60 2.70 26.85
C ALA A 130 -31.64 2.97 28.36
N ARG A 131 -30.49 3.27 28.99
CA ARG A 131 -30.44 3.70 30.40
C ARG A 131 -31.14 5.03 30.65
N GLY A 132 -31.14 5.92 29.66
CA GLY A 132 -31.90 7.17 29.67
C GLY A 132 -33.41 7.00 29.42
N GLY A 133 -33.93 5.76 29.40
CA GLY A 133 -35.36 5.48 29.26
C GLY A 133 -35.85 5.36 27.81
N MET A 134 -34.98 5.46 26.81
CA MET A 134 -35.39 5.29 25.41
C MET A 134 -35.73 3.82 25.11
N ALA A 135 -36.92 3.57 24.56
CA ALA A 135 -37.36 2.24 24.20
C ALA A 135 -36.48 1.62 23.09
N VAL A 136 -36.21 0.31 23.19
CA VAL A 136 -35.37 -0.43 22.23
C VAL A 136 -35.89 -0.33 20.79
N LYS A 137 -37.23 -0.26 20.60
CA LYS A 137 -37.86 -0.07 19.29
C LYS A 137 -37.52 1.31 18.69
N SER A 138 -37.45 2.34 19.52
CA SER A 138 -37.11 3.71 19.10
C SER A 138 -35.63 3.82 18.72
N ILE A 139 -34.72 3.17 19.46
CA ILE A 139 -33.30 3.08 19.09
C ILE A 139 -33.14 2.35 17.76
N ALA A 140 -33.85 1.24 17.58
CA ALA A 140 -33.82 0.46 16.33
C ALA A 140 -34.28 1.29 15.12
N MET A 141 -35.35 2.08 15.30
CA MET A 141 -35.87 2.98 14.27
C MET A 141 -34.89 4.13 13.96
N LEU A 142 -34.31 4.76 14.99
CA LEU A 142 -33.38 5.88 14.83
C LEU A 142 -32.11 5.51 14.05
N TYR A 143 -31.59 4.30 14.29
CA TYR A 143 -30.37 3.81 13.63
C TYR A 143 -30.65 2.89 12.43
N ASN A 144 -31.91 2.76 12.01
CA ASN A 144 -32.37 1.90 10.92
C ASN A 144 -31.80 0.47 10.99
N VAL A 145 -31.94 -0.17 12.15
CA VAL A 145 -31.50 -1.55 12.41
C VAL A 145 -32.64 -2.37 13.00
N SER A 146 -32.55 -3.70 12.94
CA SER A 146 -33.58 -4.55 13.53
C SER A 146 -33.62 -4.44 15.06
N VAL A 147 -34.83 -4.54 15.64
CA VAL A 147 -35.02 -4.60 17.10
C VAL A 147 -34.22 -5.76 17.73
N ALA A 148 -34.12 -6.89 17.03
CA ALA A 148 -33.34 -8.04 17.48
C ALA A 148 -31.83 -7.74 17.55
N THR A 149 -31.30 -6.92 16.63
CA THR A 149 -29.90 -6.47 16.63
C THR A 149 -29.61 -5.61 17.86
N VAL A 150 -30.48 -4.63 18.16
CA VAL A 150 -30.32 -3.77 19.34
C VAL A 150 -30.44 -4.59 20.63
N ARG A 151 -31.43 -5.49 20.73
CA ARG A 151 -31.59 -6.37 21.91
C ARG A 151 -30.36 -7.25 22.14
N ARG A 152 -29.81 -7.88 21.09
CA ARG A 152 -28.59 -8.71 21.20
C ARG A 152 -27.39 -7.88 21.66
N SER A 153 -27.24 -6.68 21.11
CA SER A 153 -26.17 -5.74 21.49
C SER A 153 -26.26 -5.28 22.95
N LEU A 154 -27.46 -5.10 23.49
CA LEU A 154 -27.64 -4.66 24.88
C LEU A 154 -27.46 -5.81 25.88
N ARG A 155 -27.66 -7.06 25.44
CA ARG A 155 -27.47 -8.27 26.25
C ARG A 155 -26.03 -8.78 26.32
N SER A 156 -25.17 -8.46 25.34
CA SER A 156 -23.78 -8.90 25.37
C SER A 156 -23.02 -8.17 26.49
N LYS A 157 -22.63 -8.90 27.55
CA LYS A 157 -21.58 -8.46 28.49
C LYS A 157 -20.27 -8.34 27.70
N ASP A 158 -19.56 -7.24 27.88
CA ASP A 158 -18.32 -6.96 27.15
C ASP A 158 -17.32 -8.13 27.32
N MET A 159 -16.90 -8.73 26.20
CA MET A 159 -15.64 -9.49 26.07
C MET A 159 -14.64 -8.61 25.33
#